data_AF-A0A383AKZ0-F1
#
_entry.id   AF-A0A383AKZ0-F1
#
_cell.length_a   1.000
_cell.length_b   1.000
_cell.length_c   1.000
_cell.angle_alpha   90.00
_cell.angle_beta   90.00
_cell.angle_gamma   90.00
#
_symmetry.space_group_name_H-M   'P 1'
#
loop_
_entity.id
_entity.type
_entity.pdbx_description
1 polymer ?
#
loop_
_entity_poly.entity_id
_entity_poly.type
_entity_poly.pdbx_seq_one_letter_code
_entity_poly.pdbx_strand_id
1 'polypeptide(L)'
;MGRRTAEPPISWLMRIKLERPRLISLAAGFTDNPTLPVAGSRRLLNELLGDTALGQAALQYGSTAGDDTLRKLTARRIRKLDGNPRGRAATYEASRTVITHGSQQFLYMATEILCDPDDIVLVEDPTYFVYLGIMQSRGVAGRGVRTNRDGIDLGHLEQVLESLKRDGNLPRLKILYLVSYYQNPTSRSTSLRVKAGALELLRRYER
;
A
#
# COMPACT_ATOMS: atom_id res chain seq x y z
N MET A 1 -5.21 -17.12 12.62
CA MET A 1 -3.77 -16.91 12.87
C MET A 1 -3.01 -17.05 11.56
N GLY A 2 -2.03 -16.19 11.28
CA GLY A 2 -1.26 -16.20 10.03
C GLY A 2 -0.26 -17.36 9.93
N ARG A 3 -0.01 -17.85 8.72
CA ARG A 3 1.01 -18.85 8.38
C ARG A 3 2.40 -18.22 8.45
N ARG A 4 3.39 -19.00 8.90
CA ARG A 4 4.80 -18.58 8.87
C ARG A 4 5.29 -18.51 7.43
N THR A 5 5.92 -17.41 7.05
CA THR A 5 6.56 -17.23 5.74
C THR A 5 8.07 -17.45 5.83
N ALA A 6 8.70 -17.74 4.70
CA ALA A 6 10.15 -17.74 4.60
C ALA A 6 10.69 -16.31 4.75
N GLU A 7 11.89 -16.17 5.29
CA GLU A 7 12.55 -14.87 5.38
C GLU A 7 12.86 -14.35 3.95
N PRO A 8 12.46 -13.12 3.59
CA PRO A 8 12.70 -12.62 2.25
C PRO A 8 14.20 -12.30 2.07
N PRO A 9 14.81 -12.64 0.91
CA PRO A 9 16.24 -12.40 0.66
C PRO A 9 16.71 -10.95 0.88
N ILE A 10 15.80 -9.98 0.74
CA ILE A 10 16.09 -8.56 0.98
C ILE A 10 16.47 -8.26 2.44
N SER A 11 15.95 -8.99 3.42
CA SER A 11 16.29 -8.81 4.84
C SER A 11 17.78 -9.06 5.07
N TRP A 12 18.29 -10.13 4.46
CA TRP A 12 19.71 -10.46 4.48
C TRP A 12 20.55 -9.43 3.73
N LEU A 13 20.12 -8.98 2.54
CA LEU A 13 20.84 -7.92 1.79
C LEU A 13 20.92 -6.60 2.57
N MET A 14 19.84 -6.21 3.23
CA MET A 14 19.80 -5.03 4.09
C MET A 14 20.74 -5.18 5.27
N ARG A 15 20.74 -6.34 5.94
CA ARG A 15 21.65 -6.65 7.04
C ARG A 15 23.11 -6.52 6.63
N ILE A 16 23.50 -7.10 5.49
CA ILE A 16 24.89 -7.00 5.00
C ILE A 16 25.30 -5.54 4.77
N LYS A 17 24.41 -4.72 4.18
CA LYS A 17 24.72 -3.29 3.97
C LYS A 17 24.93 -2.55 5.29
N LEU A 18 24.14 -2.87 6.33
CA LEU A 18 24.32 -2.27 7.66
C LEU A 18 25.61 -2.72 8.33
N GLU A 19 25.97 -4.01 8.22
CA GLU A 19 27.21 -4.58 8.76
C GLU A 19 28.46 -4.12 8.00
N ARG A 20 28.32 -3.72 6.73
CA ARG A 20 29.44 -3.30 5.87
C ARG A 20 29.18 -1.89 5.29
N PRO A 21 29.42 -0.81 6.06
CA PRO A 21 29.07 0.55 5.64
C PRO A 21 29.64 0.98 4.29
N ARG A 22 30.85 0.51 3.94
CA ARG A 22 31.54 0.80 2.67
C ARG A 22 31.00 0.03 1.47
N LEU A 23 30.13 -0.96 1.67
CA LEU A 23 29.48 -1.69 0.58
C LEU A 23 28.55 -0.74 -0.18
N ILE A 24 28.75 -0.59 -1.48
CA ILE A 24 27.78 0.10 -2.34
C ILE A 24 26.62 -0.89 -2.58
N SER A 25 25.43 -0.55 -2.10
CA SER A 25 24.23 -1.37 -2.29
C SER A 25 23.24 -0.61 -3.16
N LEU A 26 22.84 -1.22 -4.28
CA LEU A 26 21.77 -0.76 -5.16
C LEU A 26 20.47 -1.55 -4.96
N ALA A 27 20.46 -2.50 -4.01
CA ALA A 27 19.34 -3.40 -3.77
C ALA A 27 18.41 -2.93 -2.65
N ALA A 28 18.98 -2.35 -1.60
CA ALA A 28 18.20 -1.90 -0.45
C ALA A 28 17.56 -0.54 -0.72
N GLY A 29 16.23 -0.45 -0.58
CA GLY A 29 15.47 0.80 -0.71
C GLY A 29 15.61 1.72 0.51
N PHE A 30 16.84 1.97 0.96
CA PHE A 30 17.10 2.92 2.05
C PHE A 30 16.87 4.36 1.56
N THR A 31 16.26 5.17 2.42
CA THR A 31 16.17 6.62 2.22
C THR A 31 17.55 7.26 2.43
N ASP A 32 17.84 8.34 1.71
CA ASP A 32 19.07 9.10 1.89
C ASP A 32 19.08 9.82 3.24
N ASN A 33 20.05 9.50 4.11
CA ASN A 33 20.10 9.97 5.50
C ASN A 33 20.11 11.50 5.65
N PRO A 34 20.87 12.28 4.87
CA PRO A 34 20.86 13.75 4.94
C PRO A 34 19.50 14.38 4.63
N THR A 35 18.61 13.67 3.92
CA THR A 35 17.25 14.17 3.62
C THR A 35 16.28 13.98 4.79
N LEU A 36 16.66 13.21 5.82
CA LEU A 36 15.81 12.96 6.97
C LEU A 36 15.69 14.24 7.82
N PRO A 37 14.46 14.67 8.19
CA PRO A 37 14.22 15.99 8.77
C PRO A 37 14.53 16.06 10.29
N VAL A 38 15.71 15.59 10.72
CA VAL A 38 16.09 15.44 12.14
C VAL A 38 15.92 16.74 12.92
N ALA A 39 16.39 17.87 12.38
CA ALA A 39 16.28 19.16 13.05
C ALA A 39 14.82 19.62 13.20
N GLY A 40 13.98 19.39 12.19
CA GLY A 40 12.57 19.72 12.21
C GLY A 40 11.79 18.85 13.20
N SER A 41 12.02 17.54 13.17
CA SER A 41 11.41 16.59 14.10
C SER A 41 11.76 16.89 15.55
N ARG A 42 13.04 17.20 15.84
CA ARG A 42 13.48 17.58 17.19
C ARG A 42 12.77 18.83 17.69
N ARG A 43 12.71 19.88 16.88
CA ARG A 43 12.04 21.13 17.26
C ARG A 43 10.57 20.88 17.60
N LEU A 44 9.84 20.17 16.73
CA LEU A 44 8.41 19.89 16.94
C LEU A 44 8.14 19.03 18.18
N LEU A 45 8.99 18.02 18.44
CA LEU A 45 8.86 17.21 19.66
C LEU A 45 9.15 18.03 20.92
N ASN A 46 10.14 18.91 20.89
CA ASN A 46 10.43 19.80 22.02
C ASN A 46 9.30 20.81 22.25
N GLU A 47 8.71 21.37 21.20
CA GLU A 47 7.54 22.24 21.30
C GLU A 47 6.33 21.50 21.90
N LEU A 48 6.05 20.28 21.42
CA LEU A 48 4.96 19.44 21.92
C LEU A 48 5.11 19.07 23.40
N LEU A 49 6.32 18.68 23.81
CA LEU A 49 6.61 18.22 25.17
C LEU A 49 6.93 19.37 26.14
N GLY A 50 7.23 20.56 25.62
CA GLY A 50 7.45 21.77 26.42
C GLY A 50 6.16 22.34 27.02
N ASP A 51 5.01 22.02 26.42
CA ASP A 51 3.69 22.26 26.99
C ASP A 51 3.20 20.99 27.70
N THR A 52 3.08 21.05 29.03
CA THR A 52 2.68 19.89 29.85
C THR A 52 1.32 19.31 29.43
N ALA A 53 0.33 20.16 29.11
CA ALA A 53 -1.01 19.69 28.77
C ALA A 53 -1.03 19.01 27.40
N LEU A 54 -0.36 19.60 26.41
CA LEU A 54 -0.21 18.99 25.08
C LEU A 54 0.61 17.71 25.13
N GLY A 55 1.71 17.70 25.88
CA GLY A 55 2.55 16.53 26.06
C GLY A 55 1.81 15.36 26.73
N GLN A 56 1.04 15.62 27.79
CA GLN A 56 0.22 14.60 28.44
C GLN A 56 -0.84 14.04 27.50
N ALA A 57 -1.51 14.88 26.71
CA ALA A 57 -2.49 14.43 25.72
C ALA A 57 -1.84 13.54 24.63
N ALA A 58 -0.64 13.90 24.16
CA ALA A 58 0.08 13.15 23.13
C ALA A 58 0.62 11.79 23.60
N LEU A 59 0.89 11.65 24.91
CA LEU A 59 1.40 10.41 25.52
C LEU A 59 0.28 9.50 26.05
N GLN A 60 -0.97 9.95 26.02
CA GLN A 60 -2.13 9.17 26.42
C GLN A 60 -2.69 8.34 25.25
N TYR A 61 -3.47 7.31 25.56
CA TYR A 61 -4.30 6.60 24.59
C TYR A 61 -5.13 7.57 23.74
N GLY A 62 -5.16 7.31 22.44
CA GLY A 62 -6.01 7.99 21.47
C GLY A 62 -7.14 7.10 20.94
N SER A 63 -7.78 7.55 19.87
CA SER A 63 -8.79 6.74 19.16
C SER A 63 -8.14 5.69 18.25
N THR A 64 -8.82 4.55 18.06
CA THR A 64 -8.35 3.48 17.16
C THR A 64 -8.15 3.94 15.71
N ALA A 65 -8.94 4.91 15.24
CA ALA A 65 -8.84 5.43 13.89
C ALA A 65 -7.64 6.40 13.69
N GLY A 66 -7.02 6.82 14.80
CA GLY A 66 -5.99 7.85 14.85
C GLY A 66 -6.51 9.20 15.34
N ASP A 67 -5.59 10.14 15.55
CA ASP A 67 -5.92 11.51 15.95
C ASP A 67 -6.79 12.22 14.89
N ASP A 68 -7.89 12.84 15.32
CA ASP A 68 -8.87 13.45 14.42
C ASP A 68 -8.31 14.65 13.65
N THR A 69 -7.39 15.40 14.25
CA THR A 69 -6.72 16.52 13.58
C THR A 69 -5.82 16.00 12.47
N LEU A 70 -5.01 14.98 12.76
CA LEU A 70 -4.14 14.32 11.79
C LEU A 70 -4.94 13.69 10.64
N ARG A 71 -6.08 13.05 10.93
CA ARG A 71 -6.98 12.50 9.90
C ARG A 71 -7.49 13.59 8.96
N LYS A 72 -7.97 14.73 9.50
CA LYS A 72 -8.42 15.90 8.72
C LYS A 72 -7.29 16.48 7.86
N LEU A 73 -6.11 16.67 8.43
CA LEU A 73 -4.94 17.21 7.72
C LEU A 73 -4.47 16.27 6.60
N THR A 74 -4.45 14.96 6.87
CA THR A 74 -4.08 13.93 5.89
C THR A 74 -5.06 13.92 4.73
N ALA A 75 -6.37 13.88 4.99
CA ALA A 75 -7.37 13.87 3.94
C ALA A 75 -7.34 15.14 3.07
N ARG A 76 -7.14 16.31 3.68
CA ARG A 76 -6.94 17.58 2.96
C ARG A 76 -5.70 17.56 2.09
N ARG A 77 -4.58 17.01 2.58
CA ARG A 77 -3.34 16.88 1.82
C ARG A 77 -3.55 16.01 0.59
N ILE A 78 -4.18 14.84 0.74
CA ILE A 78 -4.47 13.92 -0.37
C ILE A 78 -5.39 14.61 -1.39
N ARG A 79 -6.46 15.28 -0.95
CA ARG A 79 -7.35 16.04 -1.84
C ARG A 79 -6.62 17.08 -2.69
N LYS A 80 -5.67 17.79 -2.07
CA LYS A 80 -4.83 18.77 -2.77
C LYS A 80 -3.93 18.10 -3.81
N LEU A 81 -3.30 16.97 -3.47
CA LEU A 81 -2.45 16.19 -4.38
C LEU A 81 -3.25 15.62 -5.56
N ASP A 82 -4.51 15.29 -5.35
CA ASP A 82 -5.44 14.83 -6.39
C ASP A 82 -6.04 15.97 -7.23
N GLY A 83 -5.60 17.23 -7.04
CA GLY A 83 -6.05 18.37 -7.83
C GLY A 83 -7.41 18.95 -7.42
N ASN A 84 -7.86 18.71 -6.19
CA ASN A 84 -9.13 19.21 -5.64
C ASN A 84 -10.36 18.89 -6.51
N PRO A 85 -10.65 17.61 -6.80
CA PRO A 85 -11.75 17.24 -7.69
C PRO A 85 -13.11 17.71 -7.14
N ARG A 86 -13.94 18.27 -8.02
CA ARG A 86 -15.33 18.65 -7.71
C ARG A 86 -16.21 17.41 -7.61
N GLY A 87 -17.24 17.44 -6.76
CA GLY A 87 -18.22 16.35 -6.61
C GLY A 87 -17.73 15.10 -5.88
N ARG A 88 -16.51 15.11 -5.32
CA ARG A 88 -15.93 13.98 -4.55
C ARG A 88 -15.55 14.35 -3.12
N ALA A 89 -16.20 15.36 -2.54
CA ALA A 89 -15.86 15.87 -1.21
C ALA A 89 -15.91 14.76 -0.14
N ALA A 90 -16.92 13.89 -0.21
CA ALA A 90 -17.11 12.79 0.72
C ALA A 90 -15.90 11.83 0.76
N THR A 91 -15.21 11.60 -0.36
CA THR A 91 -14.02 10.72 -0.43
C THR A 91 -12.88 11.22 0.47
N TYR A 92 -12.82 12.52 0.74
CA TYR A 92 -11.76 13.16 1.52
C TYR A 92 -12.23 13.57 2.93
N GLU A 93 -13.27 12.91 3.45
CA GLU A 93 -13.71 13.11 4.83
C GLU A 93 -12.80 12.38 5.82
N ALA A 94 -12.58 13.01 6.99
CA ALA A 94 -11.79 12.41 8.05
C ALA A 94 -12.39 11.09 8.55
N SER A 95 -13.73 10.97 8.57
CA SER A 95 -14.48 9.75 8.91
C SER A 95 -14.10 8.54 8.02
N ARG A 96 -13.64 8.79 6.79
CA ARG A 96 -13.16 7.78 5.83
C ARG A 96 -11.65 7.62 5.79
N THR A 97 -10.93 8.27 6.71
CA THR A 97 -9.48 8.19 6.84
C THR A 97 -9.11 7.44 8.11
N VAL A 98 -8.13 6.53 8.04
CA VAL A 98 -7.53 5.88 9.21
C VAL A 98 -6.02 6.11 9.18
N ILE A 99 -5.43 6.39 10.34
CA ILE A 99 -3.97 6.49 10.49
C ILE A 99 -3.44 5.11 10.88
N THR A 100 -2.42 4.64 10.17
CA THR A 100 -1.76 3.36 10.41
C THR A 100 -0.28 3.55 10.68
N HIS A 101 0.37 2.57 11.30
CA HIS A 101 1.81 2.50 11.53
C HIS A 101 2.58 2.14 10.25
N GLY A 102 2.24 2.80 9.15
CA GLY A 102 2.78 2.56 7.81
C GLY A 102 1.88 1.71 6.92
N SER A 103 2.14 1.77 5.61
CA SER A 103 1.33 1.12 4.58
C SER A 103 1.24 -0.40 4.74
N GLN A 104 2.27 -1.04 5.31
CA GLN A 104 2.25 -2.49 5.55
C GLN A 104 1.15 -2.91 6.53
N GLN A 105 0.91 -2.14 7.61
CA GLN A 105 -0.19 -2.41 8.53
C GLN A 105 -1.54 -2.27 7.82
N PHE A 106 -1.70 -1.21 7.00
CA PHE A 106 -2.92 -1.01 6.22
C PHE A 106 -3.18 -2.18 5.25
N LEU A 107 -2.14 -2.63 4.52
CA LEU A 107 -2.25 -3.76 3.60
C LEU A 107 -2.63 -5.05 4.32
N TYR A 108 -2.04 -5.30 5.51
CA TYR A 108 -2.39 -6.45 6.33
C TYR A 108 -3.87 -6.41 6.75
N MET A 109 -4.33 -5.29 7.32
CA MET A 109 -5.73 -5.13 7.74
C MET A 109 -6.70 -5.24 6.56
N ALA A 110 -6.38 -4.62 5.41
CA ALA A 110 -7.21 -4.70 4.22
C ALA A 110 -7.35 -6.15 3.72
N THR A 111 -6.25 -6.91 3.68
CA THR A 111 -6.29 -8.33 3.31
C THR A 111 -7.02 -9.18 4.36
N GLU A 112 -6.89 -8.86 5.65
CA GLU A 112 -7.61 -9.57 6.70
C GLU A 112 -9.13 -9.34 6.65
N ILE A 113 -9.56 -8.12 6.33
CA ILE A 113 -10.97 -7.73 6.25
C ILE A 113 -11.63 -8.29 4.98
N LEU A 114 -10.91 -8.30 3.86
CA LEU A 114 -11.50 -8.56 2.54
C LEU A 114 -11.28 -9.99 2.01
N CYS A 115 -10.39 -10.77 2.62
CA CYS A 115 -9.98 -12.07 2.09
C CYS A 115 -9.99 -13.19 3.15
N ASP A 116 -10.56 -14.31 2.75
CA ASP A 116 -10.42 -15.60 3.42
C ASP A 116 -9.23 -16.39 2.84
N PRO A 117 -8.78 -17.46 3.52
CA PRO A 117 -7.81 -18.38 2.93
C PRO A 117 -8.26 -18.87 1.55
N ASP A 118 -7.28 -18.98 0.66
CA ASP A 118 -7.40 -19.41 -0.73
C ASP A 118 -8.21 -18.45 -1.64
N ASP A 119 -8.69 -17.29 -1.14
CA ASP A 119 -9.16 -16.19 -1.98
C ASP A 119 -8.05 -15.65 -2.88
N ILE A 120 -8.45 -14.98 -3.95
CA ILE A 120 -7.58 -14.54 -5.04
C ILE A 120 -7.40 -13.03 -5.01
N VAL A 121 -6.15 -12.60 -5.12
CA VAL A 121 -5.77 -11.20 -5.33
C VAL A 121 -4.98 -11.09 -6.63
N LEU A 122 -5.45 -10.23 -7.54
CA LEU A 122 -4.71 -9.88 -8.73
C LEU A 122 -3.59 -8.90 -8.36
N VAL A 123 -2.38 -9.18 -8.85
CA VAL A 123 -1.20 -8.34 -8.64
C VAL A 123 -0.49 -8.10 -9.95
N GLU A 124 0.28 -7.02 -10.03
CA GLU A 124 1.21 -6.80 -11.14
C GLU A 124 2.25 -7.93 -11.24
N ASP A 125 2.73 -8.26 -12.44
CA ASP A 125 3.86 -9.15 -12.65
C ASP A 125 5.00 -8.39 -13.34
N PRO A 126 6.09 -8.02 -12.63
CA PRO A 126 6.35 -8.21 -11.18
C PRO A 126 5.63 -7.18 -10.26
N THR A 127 5.52 -7.46 -8.95
CA THR A 127 4.89 -6.58 -7.94
C THR A 127 5.76 -6.33 -6.70
N TYR A 128 5.26 -5.50 -5.78
CA TYR A 128 5.87 -5.20 -4.49
C TYR A 128 5.88 -6.43 -3.58
N PHE A 129 7.05 -7.05 -3.46
CA PHE A 129 7.22 -8.35 -2.79
C PHE A 129 6.76 -8.39 -1.33
N VAL A 130 6.78 -7.27 -0.60
CA VAL A 130 6.33 -7.25 0.81
C VAL A 130 4.85 -7.62 0.92
N TYR A 131 4.03 -7.20 -0.05
CA TYR A 131 2.62 -7.57 -0.06
C TYR A 131 2.43 -9.07 -0.36
N LEU A 132 3.29 -9.68 -1.18
CA LEU A 132 3.29 -11.13 -1.39
C LEU A 132 3.51 -11.90 -0.08
N GLY A 133 4.37 -11.40 0.81
CA GLY A 133 4.56 -11.97 2.14
C GLY A 133 3.29 -11.90 3.00
N ILE A 134 2.57 -10.78 2.96
CA ILE A 134 1.27 -10.62 3.64
C ILE A 134 0.28 -11.65 3.10
N MET A 135 0.15 -11.77 1.78
CA MET A 135 -0.76 -12.72 1.13
C MET A 135 -0.44 -14.17 1.51
N GLN A 136 0.84 -14.57 1.45
CA GLN A 136 1.29 -15.90 1.87
C GLN A 136 0.95 -16.18 3.33
N SER A 137 1.17 -15.20 4.23
CA SER A 137 0.84 -15.35 5.65
C SER A 137 -0.66 -15.51 5.88
N ARG A 138 -1.51 -14.97 5.00
CA ARG A 138 -2.97 -15.08 5.06
C ARG A 138 -3.53 -16.26 4.27
N GLY A 139 -2.68 -17.03 3.60
CA GLY A 139 -3.09 -18.13 2.72
C GLY A 139 -3.83 -17.63 1.47
N VAL A 140 -3.65 -16.38 1.08
CA VAL A 140 -4.29 -15.76 -0.09
C VAL A 140 -3.47 -16.05 -1.34
N ALA A 141 -4.14 -16.44 -2.42
CA ALA A 141 -3.53 -16.77 -3.70
C ALA A 141 -3.29 -15.50 -4.53
N GLY A 142 -2.04 -15.29 -4.95
CA GLY A 142 -1.69 -14.23 -5.89
C GLY A 142 -1.81 -14.68 -7.33
N ARG A 143 -2.49 -13.88 -8.16
CA ARG A 143 -2.56 -14.10 -9.61
C ARG A 143 -1.96 -12.91 -10.35
N GLY A 144 -0.83 -13.15 -11.01
CA GLY A 144 -0.11 -12.12 -11.76
C GLY A 144 -0.87 -11.64 -13.00
N VAL A 145 -0.83 -10.32 -13.23
CA VAL A 145 -1.28 -9.66 -14.45
C VAL A 145 -0.06 -8.98 -15.07
N ARG A 146 0.26 -9.35 -16.31
CA ARG A 146 1.38 -8.78 -17.06
C ARG A 146 1.32 -7.26 -17.09
N THR A 147 2.48 -6.63 -17.09
CA THR A 147 2.62 -5.18 -17.18
C THR A 147 3.21 -4.75 -18.51
N ASN A 148 2.60 -3.71 -19.09
CA ASN A 148 3.08 -2.96 -20.24
C ASN A 148 3.81 -1.69 -19.79
N ARG A 149 4.18 -0.84 -20.75
CA ARG A 149 4.92 0.41 -20.48
C ARG A 149 4.13 1.40 -19.60
N ASP A 150 2.81 1.45 -19.74
CA ASP A 150 1.94 2.43 -19.08
C ASP A 150 0.99 1.83 -18.03
N GLY A 151 1.31 0.63 -17.51
CA GLY A 151 0.53 -0.05 -16.47
C GLY A 151 0.27 -1.52 -16.78
N ILE A 152 -0.72 -2.12 -16.12
CA ILE A 152 -1.15 -3.50 -16.40
C ILE A 152 -1.67 -3.66 -17.83
N ASP A 153 -1.46 -4.84 -18.41
CA ASP A 153 -2.04 -5.24 -19.68
C ASP A 153 -3.53 -5.56 -19.48
N LEU A 154 -4.40 -4.71 -20.05
CA LEU A 154 -5.85 -4.88 -19.95
C LEU A 154 -6.37 -6.12 -20.70
N GLY A 155 -5.72 -6.52 -21.80
CA GLY A 155 -6.08 -7.74 -22.53
C GLY A 155 -5.71 -8.98 -21.72
N HIS A 156 -4.54 -8.99 -21.10
CA HIS A 156 -4.17 -10.07 -20.18
C HIS A 156 -5.04 -10.09 -18.91
N LEU A 157 -5.43 -8.92 -18.39
CA LEU A 157 -6.38 -8.83 -17.27
C LEU A 157 -7.71 -9.50 -17.64
N GLU A 158 -8.26 -9.22 -18.82
CA GLU A 158 -9.49 -9.84 -19.31
C GLU A 158 -9.35 -11.37 -19.47
N GLN A 159 -8.25 -11.83 -20.04
CA GLN A 159 -7.96 -13.28 -20.14
C GLN A 159 -7.88 -13.96 -18.77
N VAL A 160 -7.28 -13.30 -17.77
CA VAL A 160 -7.23 -13.80 -16.39
C VAL A 160 -8.63 -13.89 -15.79
N LEU A 161 -9.45 -12.84 -15.94
CA LEU A 161 -10.83 -12.81 -15.43
C LEU A 161 -11.71 -13.89 -16.08
N GLU A 162 -11.60 -14.07 -17.40
CA GLU A 162 -12.30 -15.13 -18.13
C GLU A 162 -11.84 -16.53 -17.71
N SER A 163 -10.54 -16.72 -17.44
CA SER A 163 -10.06 -17.99 -16.88
C SER A 163 -10.67 -18.25 -15.51
N LEU A 164 -10.63 -17.28 -14.61
CA LEU A 164 -11.21 -17.42 -13.27
C LEU A 164 -12.71 -17.73 -13.34
N LYS A 165 -13.43 -17.12 -14.28
CA LYS A 165 -14.85 -17.40 -14.53
C LYS A 165 -15.06 -18.83 -15.02
N ARG A 166 -14.33 -19.27 -16.04
CA ARG A 166 -14.42 -20.66 -16.58
C ARG A 166 -14.09 -21.71 -15.52
N ASP A 167 -13.12 -21.41 -14.66
CA ASP A 167 -12.65 -22.33 -13.63
C ASP A 167 -13.50 -22.26 -12.33
N GLY A 168 -14.58 -21.46 -12.31
CA GLY A 168 -15.47 -21.31 -11.14
C GLY A 168 -14.86 -20.53 -9.97
N ASN A 169 -13.70 -19.88 -10.17
CA ASN A 169 -12.95 -19.17 -9.14
C ASN A 169 -13.23 -17.66 -9.07
N LEU A 170 -14.03 -17.12 -10.00
CA LEU A 170 -14.36 -15.70 -10.01
C LEU A 170 -14.96 -15.18 -8.68
N PRO A 171 -15.86 -15.88 -7.98
CA PRO A 171 -16.36 -15.43 -6.67
C PRO A 171 -15.30 -15.29 -5.57
N ARG A 172 -14.13 -15.91 -5.78
CA ARG A 172 -12.98 -15.87 -4.87
C ARG A 172 -12.05 -14.69 -5.15
N LEU A 173 -12.23 -13.99 -6.27
CA LEU A 173 -11.46 -12.79 -6.58
C LEU A 173 -11.95 -11.63 -5.71
N LYS A 174 -11.08 -11.08 -4.86
CA LYS A 174 -11.44 -10.01 -3.90
C LYS A 174 -10.78 -8.66 -4.19
N ILE A 175 -9.55 -8.65 -4.69
CA ILE A 175 -8.74 -7.42 -4.80
C ILE A 175 -7.95 -7.41 -6.11
N LEU A 176 -7.85 -6.23 -6.74
CA LEU A 176 -6.76 -5.88 -7.65
C LEU A 176 -5.82 -4.91 -6.93
N TYR A 177 -4.57 -5.33 -6.70
CA TYR A 177 -3.54 -4.53 -6.04
C TYR A 177 -2.54 -3.97 -7.06
N LEU A 178 -2.34 -2.65 -7.03
CA LEU A 178 -1.44 -1.92 -7.94
C LEU A 178 -0.56 -0.94 -7.16
N VAL A 179 0.74 -0.87 -7.49
CA VAL A 179 1.60 0.27 -7.11
C VAL A 179 1.62 1.26 -8.26
N SER A 180 0.61 2.12 -8.32
CA SER A 180 0.27 2.85 -9.55
C SER A 180 1.18 4.02 -9.95
N TYR A 181 2.12 4.42 -9.09
CA TYR A 181 3.13 5.45 -9.36
C TYR A 181 4.49 4.94 -8.91
N TYR A 182 5.49 5.02 -9.79
CA TYR A 182 6.86 4.57 -9.54
C TYR A 182 6.90 3.17 -8.94
N GLN A 183 6.22 2.24 -9.63
CA GLN A 183 5.95 0.86 -9.25
C GLN A 183 7.22 0.16 -8.76
N ASN A 184 7.17 -0.54 -7.62
CA ASN A 184 8.29 -1.34 -7.17
C ASN A 184 8.12 -2.79 -7.70
N PRO A 185 9.03 -3.31 -8.56
CA PRO A 185 10.39 -2.82 -8.83
C PRO A 185 10.60 -2.04 -10.15
N THR A 186 9.59 -1.93 -11.01
CA THR A 186 9.79 -1.50 -12.41
C THR A 186 9.96 0.01 -12.62
N SER A 187 9.69 0.82 -11.61
CA SER A 187 9.57 2.28 -11.63
C SER A 187 8.53 2.85 -12.60
N ARG A 188 7.69 2.00 -13.20
CA ARG A 188 6.64 2.41 -14.14
C ARG A 188 5.49 3.10 -13.40
N SER A 189 4.75 3.93 -14.11
CA SER A 189 3.52 4.54 -13.57
C SER A 189 2.34 4.18 -14.45
N THR A 190 1.25 3.79 -13.83
CA THR A 190 0.02 3.38 -14.51
C THR A 190 -0.72 4.63 -14.99
N SER A 191 -0.96 4.73 -16.30
CA SER A 191 -1.66 5.85 -16.91
C SER A 191 -3.12 5.91 -16.43
N LEU A 192 -3.71 7.11 -16.48
CA LEU A 192 -5.13 7.29 -16.13
C LEU A 192 -6.05 6.44 -17.01
N ARG A 193 -5.71 6.30 -18.30
CA ARG A 193 -6.42 5.44 -19.26
C ARG A 193 -6.44 3.99 -18.80
N VAL A 194 -5.30 3.45 -18.36
CA VAL A 194 -5.21 2.07 -17.85
C VAL A 194 -5.97 1.91 -16.54
N LYS A 195 -5.88 2.88 -15.61
CA LYS A 195 -6.66 2.87 -14.35
C LYS A 195 -8.17 2.82 -14.63
N ALA A 196 -8.64 3.65 -15.55
CA ALA A 196 -10.05 3.71 -15.95
C ALA A 196 -10.50 2.41 -16.64
N GLY A 197 -9.71 1.92 -17.59
CA GLY A 197 -10.01 0.68 -18.32
C GLY A 197 -10.03 -0.56 -17.42
N ALA A 198 -9.13 -0.63 -16.43
CA ALA A 198 -9.14 -1.72 -15.45
C ALA A 198 -10.41 -1.69 -14.59
N LEU A 199 -10.83 -0.51 -14.13
CA LEU A 199 -12.06 -0.36 -13.35
C LEU A 199 -13.30 -0.71 -14.18
N GLU A 200 -13.37 -0.25 -15.43
CA GLU A 200 -14.46 -0.58 -16.34
C GLU A 200 -14.56 -2.09 -16.59
N LEU A 201 -13.41 -2.72 -16.85
CA LEU A 201 -13.33 -4.17 -17.05
C LEU A 201 -13.80 -4.93 -15.81
N LEU A 202 -13.27 -4.60 -14.62
CA LEU A 202 -13.65 -5.27 -13.36
C LEU A 202 -15.16 -5.19 -13.08
N ARG A 203 -15.80 -4.05 -13.35
CA ARG A 203 -17.25 -3.87 -13.18
C ARG A 203 -18.10 -4.82 -14.03
N ARG A 204 -17.57 -5.33 -15.15
CA ARG A 204 -18.26 -6.35 -15.97
C ARG A 204 -18.35 -7.71 -15.28
N TYR A 205 -17.49 -7.96 -14.29
CA TYR A 205 -17.35 -9.24 -13.58
C TYR A 205 -17.81 -9.17 -12.11
N GLU A 206 -18.28 -8.01 -11.64
CA GLU A 206 -18.75 -7.80 -10.25
C GLU A 206 -20.13 -8.43 -9.97
N ARG A 207 -20.73 -9.13 -10.95
CA ARG A 207 -22.08 -9.71 -10.86
C ARG A 207 -22.12 -11.06 -10.14
#